data_AF-A0A382SHB2-F1
#
_entry.id   AF-A0A382SHB2-F1
#
_cell.length_a   1.000
_cell.length_b   1.000
_cell.length_c   1.000
_cell.angle_alpha   90.00
_cell.angle_beta   90.00
_cell.angle_gamma   90.00
#
_symmetry.space_group_name_H-M   'P 1'
#
loop_
_entity.id
_entity.type
_entity.pdbx_description
1 polymer ?
#
loop_
_entity_poly.entity_id
_entity_poly.type
_entity_poly.pdbx_seq_one_letter_code
_entity_poly.pdbx_strand_id
1 'polypeptide(L)'
;MVADQLRPDLLTRFDDLYTGGFRWLIDNGVSFTDAHHEHSYTATGPGYYVIGTGQYPGPGGALGNSFYDRVLKKQVNCVEDPSAKPIGGDGNARSYVRYGSAGIGD
;
A
#
# COMPACT_ATOMS: atom_id res chain seq x y z
N MET A 1 -6.62 -8.03 0.57
CA MET A 1 -5.41 -8.56 -0.08
C MET A 1 -5.00 -7.61 -1.18
N VAL A 2 -3.71 -7.34 -1.34
CA VAL A 2 -3.15 -6.52 -2.45
C VAL A 2 -1.97 -7.28 -3.04
N ALA A 3 -1.95 -7.46 -4.36
CA ALA A 3 -0.80 -8.01 -5.08
C ALA A 3 0.01 -6.84 -5.66
N ASP A 4 1.27 -6.72 -5.26
CA ASP A 4 2.12 -5.59 -5.67
C ASP A 4 2.42 -5.66 -7.19
N GLN A 5 2.39 -4.50 -7.84
CA GLN A 5 2.56 -4.33 -9.29
C GLN A 5 1.65 -5.19 -10.20
N LEU A 6 0.53 -5.73 -9.67
CA LEU A 6 -0.42 -6.48 -10.48
C LEU A 6 -1.24 -5.52 -11.36
N ARG A 7 -0.84 -5.36 -12.62
CA ARG A 7 -1.60 -4.62 -13.62
C ARG A 7 -2.85 -5.41 -14.06
N PRO A 8 -3.98 -4.72 -14.36
CA PRO A 8 -5.24 -5.39 -14.70
C PRO A 8 -5.16 -6.23 -15.97
N ASP A 9 -4.34 -5.85 -16.96
CA ASP A 9 -4.16 -6.61 -18.19
C ASP A 9 -3.50 -7.98 -17.97
N LEU A 10 -2.82 -8.19 -16.83
CA LEU A 10 -2.23 -9.49 -16.52
C LEU A 10 -3.32 -10.54 -16.27
N LEU A 11 -4.47 -10.14 -15.70
CA LEU A 11 -5.59 -11.04 -15.43
C LEU A 11 -6.26 -11.56 -16.71
N THR A 12 -6.29 -10.75 -17.77
CA THR A 12 -6.87 -11.15 -19.06
C THR A 12 -5.84 -11.79 -19.98
N ARG A 13 -4.59 -11.31 -19.95
CA ARG A 13 -3.49 -11.82 -20.78
C ARG A 13 -3.14 -13.27 -20.47
N PHE A 14 -3.26 -13.69 -19.21
CA PHE A 14 -2.90 -15.03 -18.74
C PHE A 14 -4.10 -15.80 -18.20
N ASP A 15 -5.31 -15.45 -18.66
CA ASP A 15 -6.56 -16.02 -18.15
C ASP A 15 -6.53 -17.56 -18.15
N ASP A 16 -6.09 -18.16 -19.25
CA ASP A 16 -6.00 -19.61 -19.46
C ASP A 16 -5.08 -20.33 -18.46
N LEU A 17 -4.16 -19.60 -17.81
CA LEU A 17 -3.25 -20.15 -16.81
C LEU A 17 -3.85 -20.21 -15.40
N TYR A 18 -4.94 -19.49 -15.14
CA TYR A 18 -5.56 -19.44 -13.82
C TYR A 18 -6.51 -20.60 -13.58
N THR A 19 -6.20 -21.41 -12.56
CA THR A 19 -7.02 -22.57 -12.13
C THR A 19 -7.40 -22.54 -10.65
N GLY A 20 -6.82 -21.62 -9.87
CA GLY A 20 -7.00 -21.54 -8.40
C GLY A 20 -7.70 -20.27 -7.92
N GLY A 21 -7.14 -19.63 -6.88
CA GLY A 21 -7.77 -18.46 -6.24
C GLY A 21 -8.12 -17.31 -7.19
N PHE A 22 -7.23 -16.97 -8.13
CA PHE A 22 -7.54 -15.96 -9.15
C PHE A 22 -8.68 -16.37 -10.07
N ARG A 23 -8.74 -17.64 -10.49
CA ARG A 23 -9.86 -18.16 -11.28
C ARG A 23 -11.18 -18.03 -10.52
N TRP A 24 -11.19 -18.42 -9.24
CA TRP A 24 -12.37 -18.27 -8.41
C TRP A 24 -12.82 -16.80 -8.28
N LEU A 25 -11.90 -15.87 -8.07
CA LEU A 25 -12.20 -14.43 -7.99
C LEU A 25 -12.71 -13.86 -9.32
N ILE A 26 -12.17 -14.31 -10.46
CA ILE A 26 -12.64 -13.90 -11.79
C ILE A 26 -14.07 -14.38 -12.04
N ASP A 27 -14.37 -15.63 -11.71
CA ASP A 27 -15.66 -16.25 -12.04
C ASP A 27 -16.77 -15.88 -11.03
N ASN A 28 -16.43 -15.59 -9.77
CA ASN A 28 -17.41 -15.41 -8.68
C ASN A 28 -17.35 -14.03 -8.01
N GLY A 29 -16.37 -13.19 -8.36
CA GLY A 29 -16.18 -11.87 -7.77
C GLY A 29 -16.96 -10.76 -8.46
N VAL A 30 -16.86 -9.56 -7.88
CA VAL A 30 -17.27 -8.30 -8.53
C VAL A 30 -16.03 -7.59 -9.03
N SER A 31 -15.98 -7.30 -10.33
CA SER A 31 -14.84 -6.65 -10.97
C SER A 31 -15.11 -5.17 -11.19
N PHE A 32 -14.21 -4.32 -10.71
CA PHE A 32 -14.19 -2.88 -10.96
C PHE A 32 -13.11 -2.59 -12.00
N THR A 33 -13.49 -2.49 -13.27
CA THR A 33 -12.54 -2.40 -14.40
C THR A 33 -11.98 -1.00 -14.64
N ASP A 34 -12.55 0.02 -13.99
CA ASP A 34 -12.14 1.43 -14.10
C ASP A 34 -11.73 1.99 -12.72
N ALA A 35 -10.98 1.19 -11.96
CA ALA A 35 -10.42 1.58 -10.67
C ALA A 35 -9.00 2.14 -10.85
N HIS A 36 -8.69 3.27 -10.21
CA HIS A 36 -7.41 3.97 -10.36
C HIS A 36 -6.79 4.33 -9.01
N HIS A 37 -5.46 4.35 -8.97
CA HIS A 37 -4.75 5.09 -7.93
C HIS A 37 -4.81 6.58 -8.26
N GLU A 38 -5.73 7.30 -7.62
CA GLU A 38 -5.96 8.74 -7.84
C GLU A 38 -4.90 9.65 -7.20
N HIS A 39 -3.63 9.30 -7.33
CA HIS A 39 -2.49 10.10 -6.90
C HIS A 39 -1.32 9.90 -7.85
N SER A 40 -0.51 10.95 -8.03
CA SER A 40 0.56 10.94 -9.03
C SER A 40 1.70 9.97 -8.73
N TYR A 41 2.00 9.75 -7.45
CA TYR A 41 3.14 8.94 -7.04
C TYR A 41 2.70 7.51 -6.66
N THR A 42 2.54 6.67 -7.68
CA THR A 42 2.06 5.28 -7.58
C THR A 42 3.13 4.32 -7.05
N ALA A 43 3.63 4.59 -5.84
CA ALA A 43 4.55 3.74 -5.09
C ALA A 43 3.81 2.87 -4.07
N THR A 44 4.45 1.79 -3.60
CA THR A 44 3.87 0.80 -2.68
C THR A 44 3.27 1.43 -1.42
N GLY A 45 4.03 2.24 -0.68
CA GLY A 45 3.59 2.87 0.57
C GLY A 45 2.33 3.73 0.41
N PRO A 46 2.34 4.74 -0.48
CA PRO A 46 1.13 5.52 -0.80
C PRO A 46 -0.03 4.67 -1.28
N GLY A 47 0.22 3.70 -2.19
CA GLY A 47 -0.82 2.82 -2.73
C GLY A 47 -1.51 1.98 -1.64
N TYR A 48 -0.74 1.47 -0.68
CA TYR A 48 -1.28 0.66 0.41
C TYR A 48 -1.98 1.53 1.45
N TYR A 49 -1.46 2.74 1.69
CA TYR A 49 -2.11 3.72 2.56
C TYR A 49 -3.52 4.06 2.07
N VAL A 50 -3.70 4.36 0.77
CA VAL A 50 -5.02 4.72 0.24
C VAL A 50 -5.99 3.54 0.30
N ILE A 51 -5.53 2.31 0.02
CA ILE A 51 -6.37 1.10 0.08
C ILE A 51 -6.80 0.82 1.52
N GLY A 52 -5.91 1.00 2.50
CA GLY A 52 -6.19 0.72 3.91
C GLY A 52 -7.05 1.76 4.62
N THR A 53 -7.01 3.02 4.16
CA THR A 53 -7.63 4.16 4.87
C THR A 53 -8.78 4.82 4.11
N GLY A 54 -8.85 4.67 2.79
CA GLY A 54 -9.73 5.47 1.95
C GLY A 54 -9.37 6.96 1.87
N GLN A 55 -8.20 7.36 2.38
CA GLN A 55 -7.73 8.75 2.38
C GLN A 55 -6.72 9.00 1.27
N TYR A 56 -6.72 10.21 0.69
CA TYR A 56 -5.67 10.61 -0.24
C TYR A 56 -4.29 10.67 0.46
N PRO A 57 -3.21 10.24 -0.21
CA PRO A 57 -1.92 10.03 0.46
C PRO A 57 -1.23 11.34 0.83
N GLY A 58 -1.44 12.42 0.06
CA GLY A 58 -0.87 13.74 0.33
C GLY A 58 -1.32 14.31 1.68
N PRO A 59 -2.64 14.57 1.87
CA PRO A 59 -3.18 14.99 3.16
C PRO A 59 -2.90 14.01 4.30
N GLY A 60 -2.85 12.71 3.98
CA GLY A 60 -2.52 11.65 4.92
C GLY A 60 -1.06 11.56 5.35
N GLY A 61 -0.15 12.27 4.68
CA GLY A 61 1.29 12.23 4.97
C GLY A 61 2.04 11.03 4.38
N ALA A 62 1.37 10.18 3.60
CA ALA A 62 1.96 9.04 2.88
C ALA A 62 2.57 9.49 1.55
N LEU A 63 3.63 10.30 1.60
CA LEU A 63 4.18 11.01 0.43
C LEU A 63 4.99 10.11 -0.52
N GLY A 64 5.42 8.94 -0.06
CA GLY A 64 6.25 8.01 -0.83
C GLY A 64 6.82 6.91 0.03
N ASN A 65 7.50 5.92 -0.57
CA ASN A 65 8.20 4.87 0.19
C ASN A 65 9.29 5.45 1.10
N SER A 66 9.96 6.50 0.63
CA SER A 66 10.87 7.32 1.41
C SER A 66 10.70 8.77 0.98
N PHE A 67 10.78 9.70 1.92
CA PHE A 67 10.65 11.13 1.67
C PHE A 67 11.54 11.93 2.62
N TYR A 68 11.79 13.21 2.30
CA TYR A 68 12.56 14.09 3.16
C TYR A 68 11.67 14.68 4.26
N ASP A 69 11.98 14.35 5.52
CA ASP A 69 11.31 14.91 6.68
C ASP A 69 12.00 16.23 7.05
N ARG A 70 11.26 17.34 6.94
CA ARG A 70 11.79 18.68 7.20
C ARG A 70 12.06 18.95 8.69
N VAL A 71 11.34 18.26 9.58
CA VAL A 71 11.50 18.40 11.04
C VAL A 71 12.77 17.66 11.46
N LEU A 72 12.94 16.43 10.98
CA LEU A 72 14.11 15.59 11.27
C LEU A 72 15.34 15.94 10.41
N LYS A 73 15.15 16.74 9.36
CA LYS A 73 16.17 17.16 8.37
C LYS A 73 16.90 15.99 7.70
N LYS A 74 16.21 14.86 7.50
CA LYS A 74 16.76 13.66 6.87
C LYS A 74 15.75 12.98 5.96
N GLN A 75 16.24 12.12 5.09
CA GLN A 75 15.39 11.18 4.36
C GLN A 75 14.92 10.08 5.34
N VAL A 76 13.63 9.78 5.33
CA VAL A 76 12.99 8.78 6.19
C VAL A 76 12.21 7.80 5.34
N ASN A 77 12.12 6.54 5.78
CA ASN A 77 11.19 5.58 5.22
C ASN A 77 9.77 5.82 5.78
N CYS A 78 8.76 5.52 4.97
CA CYS A 78 7.35 5.78 5.27
C CYS A 78 6.82 5.10 6.54
N VAL A 79 7.45 4.03 7.00
CA VAL A 79 7.06 3.32 8.22
C VAL A 79 8.18 3.30 9.26
N GLU A 80 9.24 4.09 9.08
CA GLU A 80 10.35 4.17 10.06
C GLU A 80 9.83 4.74 11.39
N ASP A 81 10.01 3.96 12.45
CA ASP A 81 9.69 4.35 13.82
C ASP A 81 10.85 4.01 14.77
N PRO A 82 11.73 4.99 15.09
CA PRO A 82 12.83 4.79 16.02
C PRO A 82 12.39 4.61 17.48
N SER A 83 11.14 4.90 17.82
CA SER A 83 10.60 4.79 19.17
C SER A 83 10.02 3.40 19.47
N ALA A 84 9.68 2.65 18.42
CA ALA A 84 9.21 1.28 18.54
C ALA A 84 10.35 0.28 18.77
N LYS A 85 9.99 -0.91 19.27
CA LYS A 85 10.92 -2.04 19.40
C LYS A 85 10.61 -3.07 18.31
N PRO A 86 11.62 -3.58 17.59
CA PRO A 86 11.41 -4.66 16.65
C PRO A 86 11.03 -5.94 17.41
N ILE A 87 10.09 -6.71 16.85
CA ILE A 87 9.67 -8.00 17.40
C ILE A 87 10.19 -9.11 16.50
N GLY A 88 10.92 -10.07 17.06
CA GLY A 88 11.37 -11.27 16.34
C GLY A 88 12.61 -11.08 15.47
N GLY A 89 13.37 -10.00 15.63
CA GLY A 89 14.65 -9.82 14.93
C GLY A 89 15.36 -8.51 15.26
N ASP A 90 16.60 -8.38 14.77
CA ASP A 90 17.39 -7.16 14.85
C ASP A 90 17.07 -6.21 13.69
N GLY A 91 17.11 -4.89 13.94
CA GLY A 91 16.98 -3.87 12.91
C GLY A 91 16.12 -2.67 13.31
N ASN A 92 15.88 -1.78 12.35
CA ASN A 92 15.04 -0.61 12.55
C ASN A 92 13.58 -1.02 12.73
N ALA A 93 12.97 -0.57 13.82
CA ALA A 93 11.55 -0.80 14.06
C ALA A 93 10.70 -0.02 13.05
N ARG A 94 9.51 -0.57 12.78
CA ARG A 94 8.54 -0.01 11.85
C ARG A 94 7.16 0.00 12.48
N SER A 95 6.42 1.07 12.29
CA SER A 95 5.05 1.19 12.80
C SER A 95 4.23 2.17 11.95
N TYR A 96 2.92 2.24 12.25
CA TYR A 96 1.99 3.17 11.62
C TYR A 96 1.98 4.56 12.29
N VAL A 97 2.85 4.81 13.29
CA VAL A 97 2.77 6.01 14.17
C VAL A 97 2.81 7.36 13.45
N ARG A 98 3.35 7.41 12.23
CA ARG A 98 3.43 8.64 11.41
C ARG A 98 2.09 9.10 10.86
N TYR A 99 1.08 8.23 10.85
CA TYR A 99 -0.20 8.46 10.19
C TYR A 99 -1.32 8.55 11.23
N GLY A 100 -2.05 9.66 11.23
CA GLY A 100 -3.15 9.92 12.16
C GLY A 100 -4.53 9.52 11.64
N SER A 101 -4.60 8.87 10.49
CA SER A 101 -5.86 8.44 9.86
C SER A 101 -6.28 7.08 10.36
N ALA A 102 -7.57 6.95 10.71
CA ALA A 102 -8.19 5.67 10.98
C ALA A 102 -8.29 4.84 9.68
N GLY A 103 -7.95 3.56 9.76
CA GLY A 103 -8.14 2.61 8.66
C GLY A 103 -9.60 2.20 8.53
N ILE A 104 -10.05 1.71 7.37
CA ILE A 104 -11.40 1.12 7.25
C ILE A 104 -11.50 -0.21 8.05
N GLY A 105 -10.37 -0.75 8.50
CA GLY A 105 -10.30 -1.98 9.30
C GLY A 105 -9.76 -1.79 10.72
N ASP A 106 -9.75 -0.57 11.27
CA ASP A 106 -9.44 -0.32 12.69
C ASP A 106 -10.68 -0.13 13.57
#